data_AF-A0A973PM12-F1
#
_entry.id   AF-A0A973PM12-F1
#
_cell.length_a   1.000
_cell.length_b   1.000
_cell.length_c   1.000
_cell.angle_alpha   90.00
_cell.angle_beta   90.00
_cell.angle_gamma   90.00
#
_symmetry.space_group_name_H-M   'P 1'
#
loop_
_entity.id
_entity.type
_entity.pdbx_description
1 polymer ?
#
loop_
_entity_poly.entity_id
_entity_poly.type
_entity_poly.pdbx_seq_one_letter_code
_entity_poly.pdbx_strand_id
1 'polypeptide(L)'
;MAVEVARQELERVLKARLDSEILERALTHRSYAYENGGLPTNERLEFLGDSVLGLVVTDTLYRNHPDLPEGQLAKLRAAVVNMRALADVARGLGLGKYLRLGRGEEGTGGRDKSSILADTLEALIGAIYVDKGLDEAFRVVHHLFDALIVRSASLGAGLDWKTSLQELTASESLGVPEYHVEESGPDHAKSFTAEVRVGGESYGSGTGRSKKEAEQQAAEAAWTRIRARREQRENAAAGEVPELPVVEVVRRGLERWVSGREIASAEVLHPRAIRRHVTGPDDLTTRLKGRRVLSAARRGKYLWLPVDGEEALLAHLGMSGQLLVVAPDSPLEKHLRVRLRFEDGGPDLRFVDQRTFGHVMLTGLVGGVPEPIAHIAPDPFEEAFDDEVFARKLRAKHTEVKRALLDQSLISGVGNIYADEALWRARLHWARPTDTLTRPKIAELLAAARDVMSAALDQGGTSFDSLYVDVNGDSGYFERSLEAYGRRDHPCSRCGTPIRREAFMNRSSYSCPRCQPRPRPRRP
;
A
#
# COMPACT_ATOMS: atom_id res chain seq x y z
N MET A 1 44.04 -28.99 21.27
CA MET A 1 42.74 -29.65 21.56
C MET A 1 41.65 -28.65 21.96
N ALA A 2 41.84 -27.80 22.98
CA ALA A 2 40.82 -26.80 23.39
C ALA A 2 40.53 -25.72 22.32
N VAL A 3 41.57 -25.25 21.61
CA VAL A 3 41.44 -24.24 20.53
C VAL A 3 40.66 -24.80 19.33
N GLU A 4 40.95 -26.03 18.92
CA GLU A 4 40.24 -26.72 17.82
C GLU A 4 38.75 -26.94 18.14
N VAL A 5 38.43 -27.27 19.39
CA VAL A 5 37.05 -27.46 19.86
C VAL A 5 36.30 -26.13 19.90
N ALA A 6 36.93 -25.06 20.41
CA ALA A 6 36.36 -23.72 20.42
C ALA A 6 36.10 -23.18 19.00
N ARG A 7 37.02 -23.45 18.07
CA ARG A 7 36.84 -23.15 16.65
C ARG A 7 35.64 -23.87 16.06
N GLN A 8 35.55 -25.18 16.23
CA GLN A 8 34.44 -25.97 15.69
C GLN A 8 33.08 -25.54 16.26
N GLU A 9 33.06 -25.07 17.51
CA GLU A 9 31.87 -24.50 18.13
C GLU A 9 31.47 -23.17 17.46
N LEU A 10 32.41 -22.26 17.25
CA LEU A 10 32.15 -20.98 16.58
C LEU A 10 31.70 -21.18 15.12
N GLU A 11 32.36 -22.06 14.37
CA GLU A 11 31.97 -22.42 13.00
C GLU A 11 30.55 -23.03 12.93
N ARG A 12 30.15 -23.82 13.94
CA ARG A 12 28.76 -24.33 14.04
C ARG A 12 27.75 -23.21 14.32
N VAL A 13 28.10 -22.27 15.18
CA VAL A 13 27.24 -21.12 15.53
C VAL A 13 27.05 -20.19 14.33
N LEU A 14 28.13 -19.92 13.60
CA LEU A 14 28.12 -19.15 12.34
C LEU A 14 27.51 -19.96 11.18
N LYS A 15 27.40 -21.28 11.32
CA LYS A 15 27.06 -22.24 10.27
C LYS A 15 28.00 -22.15 9.05
N ALA A 16 29.24 -21.72 9.22
CA ALA A 16 30.23 -21.59 8.15
C ALA A 16 31.58 -22.13 8.63
N ARG A 17 32.28 -22.87 7.78
CA ARG A 17 33.64 -23.35 8.04
C ARG A 17 34.62 -22.41 7.37
N LEU A 18 35.63 -21.96 8.10
CA LEU A 18 36.60 -20.98 7.62
C LEU A 18 38.01 -21.55 7.62
N ASP A 19 38.86 -21.02 6.75
CA ASP A 19 40.29 -21.21 6.87
C ASP A 19 40.80 -20.78 8.26
N SER A 20 41.74 -21.56 8.79
CA SER A 20 42.21 -21.44 10.17
C SER A 20 42.91 -20.10 10.41
N GLU A 21 43.75 -19.67 9.46
CA GLU A 21 44.54 -18.45 9.61
C GLU A 21 43.65 -17.21 9.48
N ILE A 22 42.69 -17.25 8.56
CA ILE A 22 41.71 -16.17 8.36
C ILE A 22 40.83 -16.01 9.60
N LEU A 23 40.34 -17.11 10.17
CA LEU A 23 39.52 -17.08 11.38
C LEU A 23 40.31 -16.58 12.60
N GLU A 24 41.53 -17.06 12.79
CA GLU A 24 42.38 -16.56 13.88
C GLU A 24 42.64 -15.06 13.78
N ARG A 25 42.86 -14.56 12.56
CA ARG A 25 43.06 -13.14 12.30
C ARG A 25 41.80 -12.33 12.62
N ALA A 26 40.61 -12.80 12.23
CA ALA A 26 39.35 -12.12 12.54
C ALA A 26 39.08 -11.98 14.05
N LEU A 27 39.59 -12.92 14.85
CA LEU A 27 39.45 -12.94 16.31
C LEU A 27 40.59 -12.21 17.06
N THR A 28 41.57 -11.67 16.34
CA THR A 28 42.75 -11.04 16.92
C THR A 28 42.59 -9.52 17.04
N HIS A 29 42.31 -9.06 18.25
CA HIS A 29 42.25 -7.64 18.56
C HIS A 29 43.66 -7.03 18.62
N ARG A 30 43.77 -5.73 18.30
CA ARG A 30 45.03 -4.98 18.29
C ARG A 30 45.83 -5.06 19.59
N SER A 31 45.17 -5.16 20.75
CA SER A 31 45.86 -5.29 22.05
C SER A 31 46.62 -6.60 22.17
N TYR A 32 46.07 -7.71 21.65
CA TYR A 32 46.76 -8.99 21.64
C TYR A 32 47.90 -8.98 20.63
N ALA A 33 47.66 -8.45 19.43
CA ALA A 33 48.67 -8.33 18.39
C ALA A 33 49.91 -7.57 18.88
N TYR A 34 49.70 -6.44 19.59
CA TYR A 34 50.78 -5.64 20.15
C TYR A 34 51.63 -6.43 21.17
N GLU A 35 51.00 -7.20 22.05
CA GLU A 35 51.69 -8.02 23.06
C GLU A 35 52.40 -9.25 22.48
N ASN A 36 52.04 -9.69 21.26
CA ASN A 36 52.53 -10.93 20.64
C ASN A 36 53.35 -10.68 19.36
N GLY A 37 54.10 -9.58 19.30
CA GLY A 37 55.07 -9.33 18.23
C GLY A 37 54.50 -8.66 16.98
N GLY A 38 53.39 -7.92 17.10
CA GLY A 38 52.83 -7.14 15.99
C GLY A 38 52.09 -7.99 14.95
N LEU A 39 51.34 -9.00 15.41
CA LEU A 39 50.55 -9.87 14.53
C LEU A 39 49.53 -9.07 13.70
N PRO A 40 49.10 -9.59 12.54
CA PRO A 40 48.00 -8.99 11.78
C PRO A 40 46.72 -8.89 12.62
N THR A 41 46.11 -7.71 12.64
CA THR A 41 44.86 -7.44 13.38
C THR A 41 43.63 -7.74 12.53
N ASN A 42 42.49 -7.78 13.21
CA ASN A 42 41.16 -7.91 12.61
C ASN A 42 40.68 -6.64 11.89
N GLU A 43 41.27 -5.47 12.14
CA GLU A 43 40.82 -4.15 11.64
C GLU A 43 40.63 -4.08 10.11
N ARG A 44 41.47 -4.77 9.34
CA ARG A 44 41.31 -4.83 7.86
C ARG A 44 40.13 -5.67 7.42
N LEU A 45 39.81 -6.72 8.18
CA LEU A 45 38.65 -7.57 7.93
C LEU A 45 37.37 -6.88 8.41
N GLU A 46 37.44 -6.16 9.54
CA GLU A 46 36.38 -5.28 10.05
C GLU A 46 35.96 -4.26 8.99
N PHE A 47 36.92 -3.49 8.46
CA PHE A 47 36.67 -2.50 7.41
C PHE A 47 35.93 -3.09 6.19
N LEU A 48 36.33 -4.29 5.76
CA LEU A 48 35.66 -4.98 4.65
C LEU A 48 34.28 -5.52 5.06
N GLY A 49 34.20 -6.06 6.27
CA GLY A 49 33.01 -6.67 6.85
C GLY A 49 31.86 -5.68 7.03
N ASP A 50 32.14 -4.45 7.46
CA ASP A 50 31.15 -3.36 7.56
C ASP A 50 30.48 -3.10 6.20
N SER A 51 31.28 -3.00 5.13
CA SER A 51 30.76 -2.81 3.77
C SER A 51 29.92 -4.01 3.29
N VAL A 52 30.36 -5.25 3.57
CA VAL A 52 29.61 -6.46 3.20
C VAL A 52 28.30 -6.54 3.98
N LEU A 53 28.33 -6.34 5.30
CA LEU A 53 27.14 -6.31 6.15
C LEU A 53 26.16 -5.23 5.68
N GLY A 54 26.67 -4.02 5.42
CA GLY A 54 25.90 -2.90 4.90
C GLY A 54 25.21 -3.22 3.58
N LEU A 55 25.91 -3.87 2.64
CA LEU A 55 25.34 -4.32 1.37
C LEU A 55 24.22 -5.34 1.58
N VAL A 56 24.47 -6.40 2.34
CA VAL A 56 23.48 -7.48 2.56
C VAL A 56 22.23 -6.93 3.23
N VAL A 57 22.37 -6.13 4.29
CA VAL A 57 21.24 -5.53 5.00
C VAL A 57 20.48 -4.57 4.08
N THR A 58 21.18 -3.76 3.29
CA THR A 58 20.54 -2.83 2.35
C THR A 58 19.77 -3.57 1.25
N ASP A 59 20.35 -4.61 0.63
CA ASP A 59 19.68 -5.43 -0.38
C ASP A 59 18.43 -6.12 0.21
N THR A 60 18.56 -6.67 1.42
CA THR A 60 17.45 -7.31 2.14
C THR A 60 16.31 -6.32 2.38
N LEU A 61 16.61 -5.14 2.90
CA LEU A 61 15.61 -4.11 3.16
C LEU A 61 14.95 -3.62 1.87
N TYR A 62 15.74 -3.38 0.83
CA TYR A 62 15.23 -2.94 -0.48
C TYR A 62 14.26 -3.95 -1.11
N ARG A 63 14.61 -5.25 -1.09
CA ARG A 63 13.77 -6.30 -1.67
C ARG A 63 12.52 -6.60 -0.85
N ASN A 64 12.64 -6.60 0.48
CA ASN A 64 11.53 -6.95 1.36
C ASN A 64 10.54 -5.79 1.57
N HIS A 65 10.96 -4.56 1.25
CA HIS A 65 10.17 -3.36 1.45
C HIS A 65 10.13 -2.46 0.20
N PRO A 66 9.59 -2.95 -0.93
CA PRO A 66 9.61 -2.22 -2.21
C PRO A 66 8.81 -0.90 -2.19
N ASP A 67 7.89 -0.76 -1.24
CA ASP A 67 7.01 0.40 -1.11
C ASP A 67 7.54 1.46 -0.11
N LEU A 68 8.64 1.18 0.60
CA LEU A 68 9.19 2.14 1.55
C LEU A 68 10.07 3.18 0.84
N PRO A 69 9.93 4.48 1.17
CA PRO A 69 10.80 5.51 0.64
C PRO A 69 12.23 5.37 1.18
N GLU A 70 13.20 5.87 0.42
CA GLU A 70 14.64 5.83 0.75
C GLU A 70 14.94 6.25 2.19
N GLY A 71 14.34 7.34 2.67
CA GLY A 71 14.57 7.84 4.03
C GLY A 71 14.17 6.84 5.13
N GLN A 72 13.13 6.05 4.91
CA GLN A 72 12.72 5.00 5.86
C GLN A 72 13.62 3.77 5.76
N LEU A 73 14.04 3.38 4.55
CA LEU A 73 15.04 2.32 4.36
C LEU A 73 16.38 2.69 5.05
N ALA A 74 16.79 3.96 4.97
CA ALA A 74 17.97 4.47 5.67
C ALA A 74 17.83 4.41 7.20
N LYS A 75 16.66 4.78 7.75
CA LYS A 75 16.35 4.65 9.19
C LYS A 75 16.40 3.19 9.66
N LEU A 76 15.79 2.26 8.90
CA LEU A 76 15.81 0.83 9.19
C LEU A 76 17.23 0.26 9.14
N ARG A 77 18.00 0.64 8.11
CA ARG A 77 19.41 0.23 7.99
C ARG A 77 20.22 0.69 9.19
N ALA A 78 20.08 1.95 9.61
CA ALA A 78 20.78 2.48 10.78
C ALA A 78 20.36 1.78 12.10
N ALA A 79 19.11 1.32 12.20
CA ALA A 79 18.64 0.57 13.36
C ALA A 79 19.20 -0.87 13.43
N VAL A 80 19.51 -1.48 12.29
CA VAL A 80 20.09 -2.83 12.20
C VAL A 80 21.62 -2.79 12.25
N VAL A 81 22.22 -1.85 11.53
CA VAL A 81 23.67 -1.67 11.39
C VAL A 81 24.10 -0.52 12.29
N ASN A 82 24.30 -0.84 13.57
CA ASN A 82 24.93 0.03 14.55
C ASN A 82 25.64 -0.79 15.63
N MET A 83 26.63 -0.16 16.28
CA MET A 83 27.47 -0.80 17.30
C MET A 83 26.67 -1.56 18.37
N ARG A 84 25.55 -1.02 18.85
CA ARG A 84 24.75 -1.67 19.89
C ARG A 84 24.12 -2.97 19.38
N ALA A 85 23.48 -2.90 18.22
CA ALA A 85 22.86 -4.05 17.57
C ALA A 85 23.89 -5.16 17.26
N LEU A 86 25.03 -4.79 16.69
CA LEU A 86 26.11 -5.74 16.37
C LEU A 86 26.69 -6.38 17.64
N ALA A 87 26.93 -5.59 18.68
CA ALA A 87 27.39 -6.12 19.96
C ALA A 87 26.39 -7.10 20.59
N ASP A 88 25.08 -6.82 20.50
CA ASP A 88 24.04 -7.71 21.03
C ASP A 88 23.98 -9.04 20.25
N VAL A 89 24.14 -9.00 18.93
CA VAL A 89 24.29 -10.22 18.11
C VAL A 89 25.54 -10.99 18.53
N ALA A 90 26.68 -10.32 18.64
CA ALA A 90 27.95 -10.92 19.06
C ALA A 90 27.86 -11.57 20.46
N ARG A 91 27.17 -10.94 21.41
CA ARG A 91 26.88 -11.52 22.74
C ARG A 91 26.00 -12.76 22.64
N GLY A 92 24.97 -12.73 21.79
CA GLY A 92 24.12 -13.89 21.53
C GLY A 92 24.88 -15.10 20.99
N LEU A 93 25.97 -14.86 20.25
CA LEU A 93 26.87 -15.92 19.77
C LEU A 93 27.92 -16.33 20.81
N GLY A 94 28.01 -15.62 21.94
CA GLY A 94 29.06 -15.78 22.93
C GLY A 94 30.44 -15.40 22.39
N LEU A 95 30.52 -14.47 21.43
CA LEU A 95 31.75 -14.19 20.66
C LEU A 95 32.93 -13.79 21.55
N GLY A 96 32.66 -13.13 22.66
CA GLY A 96 33.67 -12.70 23.64
C GLY A 96 34.59 -13.82 24.13
N LYS A 97 34.12 -15.08 24.17
CA LYS A 97 34.93 -16.23 24.62
C LYS A 97 36.02 -16.65 23.63
N TYR A 98 35.90 -16.23 22.38
CA TYR A 98 36.83 -16.58 21.30
C TYR A 98 37.85 -15.46 21.01
N LEU A 99 37.63 -14.25 21.53
CA LEU A 99 38.51 -13.11 21.32
C LEU A 99 39.91 -13.35 21.88
N ARG A 100 40.92 -12.97 21.09
CA ARG A 100 42.30 -12.86 21.53
C ARG A 100 42.55 -11.42 21.94
N LEU A 101 42.60 -11.18 23.24
CA LEU A 101 42.82 -9.86 23.85
C LEU A 101 44.15 -9.86 24.60
N GLY A 102 44.84 -8.72 24.57
CA GLY A 102 46.02 -8.49 25.42
C GLY A 102 45.61 -8.45 26.89
N ARG A 103 46.57 -8.69 27.80
CA ARG A 103 46.31 -8.79 29.25
C ARG A 103 45.66 -7.54 29.83
N GLY A 104 46.05 -6.36 29.34
CA GLY A 104 45.46 -5.09 29.78
C GLY A 104 44.00 -4.94 29.37
N GLU A 105 43.66 -5.33 28.14
CA GLU A 105 42.30 -5.26 27.62
C GLU A 105 41.39 -6.29 28.32
N GLU A 106 41.93 -7.49 28.54
CA GLU A 106 41.29 -8.56 29.31
C GLU A 106 40.92 -8.10 30.72
N GLY A 107 41.85 -7.46 31.44
CA GLY A 107 41.65 -6.98 32.82
C GLY A 107 40.60 -5.89 32.96
N THR A 108 40.24 -5.21 31.87
CA THR A 108 39.18 -4.17 31.87
C THR A 108 37.82 -4.70 31.39
N GLY A 109 37.68 -6.02 31.25
CA GLY A 109 36.43 -6.64 30.77
C GLY A 109 36.24 -6.52 29.26
N GLY A 110 37.32 -6.45 28.48
CA GLY A 110 37.27 -6.28 27.02
C GLY A 110 36.39 -7.30 26.28
N ARG A 111 36.20 -8.50 26.84
CA ARG A 111 35.34 -9.55 26.25
C ARG A 111 33.86 -9.19 26.14
N ASP A 112 33.38 -8.22 26.91
CA ASP A 112 31.97 -7.77 26.88
C ASP A 112 31.80 -6.32 26.39
N LYS A 113 32.91 -5.65 26.02
CA LYS A 113 32.86 -4.27 25.50
C LYS A 113 32.15 -4.26 24.13
N SER A 114 31.14 -3.41 24.00
CA SER A 114 30.31 -3.33 22.79
C SER A 114 31.10 -3.00 21.53
N SER A 115 32.11 -2.12 21.60
CA SER A 115 32.94 -1.79 20.44
C SER A 115 33.72 -3.01 19.93
N ILE A 116 34.49 -3.67 20.82
CA ILE A 116 35.30 -4.84 20.46
C ILE A 116 34.43 -5.97 19.87
N LEU A 117 33.27 -6.22 20.47
CA LEU A 117 32.35 -7.24 20.00
C LEU A 117 31.75 -6.92 18.63
N ALA A 118 31.38 -5.66 18.37
CA ALA A 118 30.86 -5.22 17.08
C ALA A 118 31.94 -5.34 15.99
N ASP A 119 33.12 -4.77 16.24
CA ASP A 119 34.25 -4.75 15.31
C ASP A 119 34.68 -6.20 14.94
N THR A 120 34.67 -7.11 15.92
CA THR A 120 35.02 -8.52 15.67
C THR A 120 33.93 -9.25 14.89
N LEU A 121 32.65 -8.94 15.10
CA LEU A 121 31.57 -9.52 14.31
C LEU A 121 31.67 -9.09 12.84
N GLU A 122 31.98 -7.82 12.59
CA GLU A 122 32.27 -7.31 11.23
C GLU A 122 33.49 -8.02 10.65
N ALA A 123 34.57 -8.15 11.41
CA ALA A 123 35.76 -8.88 10.95
C ALA A 123 35.47 -10.35 10.59
N LEU A 124 34.56 -11.03 11.31
CA LEU A 124 34.12 -12.37 10.96
C LEU A 124 33.33 -12.41 9.65
N ILE A 125 32.46 -11.42 9.41
CA ILE A 125 31.75 -11.28 8.14
C ILE A 125 32.73 -11.03 7.00
N GLY A 126 33.72 -10.15 7.21
CA GLY A 126 34.80 -9.91 6.26
C GLY A 126 35.63 -11.15 5.97
N ALA A 127 35.93 -11.96 7.00
CA ALA A 127 36.61 -13.25 6.86
C ALA A 127 35.81 -14.25 6.01
N ILE A 128 34.50 -14.37 6.25
CA ILE A 128 33.62 -15.25 5.47
C ILE A 128 33.61 -14.80 4.01
N TYR A 129 33.50 -13.51 3.75
CA TYR A 129 33.53 -12.98 2.40
C TYR A 129 34.85 -13.28 1.68
N VAL A 130 35.99 -13.10 2.35
CA VAL A 130 37.33 -13.36 1.75
C VAL A 130 37.54 -14.85 1.45
N ASP A 131 37.12 -15.74 2.33
CA ASP A 131 37.35 -17.18 2.19
C ASP A 131 36.30 -17.87 1.30
N LYS A 132 35.02 -17.47 1.39
CA LYS A 132 33.88 -18.19 0.77
C LYS A 132 33.10 -17.36 -0.25
N GLY A 133 33.37 -16.08 -0.37
CA GLY A 133 32.69 -15.19 -1.31
C GLY A 133 31.36 -14.62 -0.80
N LEU A 134 30.74 -13.80 -1.66
CA LEU A 134 29.57 -12.99 -1.30
C LEU A 134 28.32 -13.81 -0.97
N ASP A 135 28.06 -14.89 -1.71
CA ASP A 135 26.86 -15.70 -1.51
C ASP A 135 26.82 -16.34 -0.11
N GLU A 136 27.96 -16.83 0.36
CA GLU A 136 28.08 -17.41 1.69
C GLU A 136 28.00 -16.33 2.78
N ALA A 137 28.57 -15.15 2.53
CA ALA A 137 28.42 -13.99 3.42
C ALA A 137 26.94 -13.57 3.55
N PHE A 138 26.19 -13.51 2.45
CA PHE A 138 24.74 -13.28 2.45
C PHE A 138 24.03 -14.30 3.34
N ARG A 139 24.31 -15.59 3.14
CA ARG A 139 23.68 -16.69 3.89
C ARG A 139 23.93 -16.57 5.40
N VAL A 140 25.15 -16.27 5.81
CA VAL A 140 25.50 -16.13 7.23
C VAL A 140 24.89 -14.86 7.82
N VAL A 141 24.96 -13.73 7.13
CA VAL A 141 24.34 -12.48 7.61
C VAL A 141 22.84 -12.65 7.79
N HIS A 142 22.11 -13.27 6.85
CA HIS A 142 20.69 -13.57 7.03
C HIS A 142 20.43 -14.46 8.25
N HIS A 143 21.21 -15.53 8.44
CA HIS A 143 21.09 -16.41 9.61
C HIS A 143 21.29 -15.65 10.94
N LEU A 144 22.16 -14.64 10.98
CA LEU A 144 22.46 -13.87 12.19
C LEU A 144 21.52 -12.67 12.40
N PHE A 145 21.15 -11.96 11.33
CA PHE A 145 20.50 -10.65 11.40
C PHE A 145 19.02 -10.65 11.02
N ASP A 146 18.47 -11.70 10.39
CA ASP A 146 17.05 -11.69 9.95
C ASP A 146 16.07 -11.41 11.10
N ALA A 147 16.31 -12.03 12.26
CA ALA A 147 15.47 -11.78 13.43
C ALA A 147 15.55 -10.32 13.90
N LEU A 148 16.72 -9.67 13.77
CA LEU A 148 16.88 -8.26 14.08
C LEU A 148 16.25 -7.37 13.01
N ILE A 149 16.40 -7.70 11.72
CA ILE A 149 15.79 -6.97 10.60
C ILE A 149 14.26 -6.97 10.74
N VAL A 150 13.65 -8.13 11.04
CA VAL A 150 12.20 -8.26 11.25
C VAL A 150 11.73 -7.45 12.48
N ARG A 151 12.49 -7.52 13.58
CA ARG A 151 12.18 -6.71 14.77
C ARG A 151 12.32 -5.22 14.49
N SER A 152 13.36 -4.79 13.77
CA SER A 152 13.60 -3.39 13.40
C SER A 152 12.55 -2.88 12.41
N ALA A 153 12.04 -3.70 11.49
CA ALA A 153 10.90 -3.33 10.65
C ALA A 153 9.60 -3.14 11.47
N SER A 154 9.45 -3.89 12.57
CA SER A 154 8.34 -3.75 13.52
C SER A 154 8.54 -2.55 14.48
N LEU A 155 9.79 -2.23 14.82
CA LEU A 155 10.24 -1.14 15.70
C LEU A 155 10.60 0.15 14.96
N GLY A 156 10.56 0.20 13.63
CA GLY A 156 10.91 1.38 12.83
C GLY A 156 9.98 2.57 13.10
N ALA A 157 8.83 2.31 13.72
CA ALA A 157 7.94 3.30 14.29
C ALA A 157 8.24 3.58 15.80
N GLY A 158 8.89 2.66 16.51
CA GLY A 158 9.04 2.63 17.98
C GLY A 158 10.26 3.29 18.63
N LEU A 159 11.26 3.76 17.88
CA LEU A 159 12.47 4.36 18.48
C LEU A 159 12.32 5.86 18.79
N ASP A 160 11.40 6.55 18.13
CA ASP A 160 11.10 7.97 18.37
C ASP A 160 9.66 8.30 17.95
N TRP A 161 8.70 7.91 18.80
CA TRP A 161 7.28 8.17 18.59
C TRP A 161 6.96 9.66 18.57
N LYS A 162 7.70 10.50 19.29
CA LYS A 162 7.47 11.96 19.32
C LYS A 162 7.82 12.59 17.97
N THR A 163 8.98 12.26 17.41
CA THR A 163 9.37 12.74 16.07
C THR A 163 8.49 12.12 14.98
N SER A 164 8.19 10.82 15.07
CA SER A 164 7.31 10.14 14.11
C SER A 164 5.89 10.72 14.13
N LEU A 165 5.39 11.11 15.29
CA LEU A 165 4.11 11.79 15.44
C LEU A 165 4.15 13.20 14.86
N GLN A 166 5.22 13.95 15.09
CA GLN A 166 5.38 15.29 14.52
C GLN A 166 5.48 15.27 12.99
N GLU A 167 6.24 14.31 12.41
CA GLU A 167 6.30 14.08 10.97
C GLU A 167 4.89 13.71 10.43
N LEU A 168 4.17 12.81 11.11
CA LEU A 168 2.85 12.35 10.70
C LEU A 168 1.82 13.51 10.75
N THR A 169 1.73 14.27 11.83
CA THR A 169 0.76 15.37 11.94
C THR A 169 1.07 16.52 11.00
N ALA A 170 2.35 16.77 10.71
CA ALA A 170 2.76 17.72 9.68
C ALA A 170 2.34 17.26 8.28
N SER A 171 2.56 15.98 7.95
CA SER A 171 2.16 15.41 6.65
C SER A 171 0.65 15.44 6.43
N GLU A 172 -0.14 15.27 7.51
CA GLU A 172 -1.60 15.31 7.49
C GLU A 172 -2.18 16.72 7.67
N SER A 173 -1.33 17.76 7.82
CA SER A 173 -1.75 19.14 8.10
C SER A 173 -2.67 19.30 9.33
N LEU A 174 -2.49 18.46 10.34
CA LEU A 174 -3.31 18.47 11.57
C LEU A 174 -2.82 19.50 12.60
N GLY A 175 -1.59 19.99 12.45
CA GLY A 175 -0.93 20.89 13.41
C GLY A 175 0.18 20.20 14.21
N VAL A 176 0.73 20.92 15.18
CA VAL A 176 1.85 20.43 16.02
C VAL A 176 1.28 19.64 17.22
N PRO A 177 1.86 18.49 17.60
CA PRO A 177 1.43 17.75 18.78
C PRO A 177 1.81 18.46 20.08
N GLU A 178 0.84 18.68 20.96
CA GLU A 178 0.99 19.26 22.29
C GLU A 178 0.82 18.18 23.37
N TYR A 179 1.70 18.19 24.38
CA TYR A 179 1.70 17.20 25.46
C TYR A 179 1.25 17.83 26.78
N HIS A 180 0.18 17.30 27.37
CA HIS A 180 -0.29 17.65 28.71
C HIS A 180 0.07 16.52 29.66
N VAL A 181 0.84 16.82 30.72
CA VAL A 181 1.31 15.81 31.67
C VAL A 181 0.82 16.13 33.07
N GLU A 182 0.18 15.15 33.70
CA GLU A 182 -0.22 15.18 35.10
C GLU A 182 0.63 14.19 35.90
N GLU A 183 0.97 14.56 37.14
CA GLU A 183 1.70 13.69 38.07
C GLU A 183 0.80 13.27 39.24
N SER A 184 0.99 12.05 39.71
CA SER A 184 0.23 11.48 40.83
C SER A 184 1.08 10.48 41.62
N GLY A 185 0.67 10.19 42.86
CA GLY A 185 1.36 9.25 43.75
C GLY A 185 2.41 9.89 44.67
N PRO A 186 2.91 9.15 45.66
CA PRO A 186 3.90 9.65 46.61
C PRO A 186 5.29 9.77 45.96
N ASP A 187 6.20 10.56 46.53
CA ASP A 187 7.51 10.85 45.93
C ASP A 187 8.35 9.62 45.56
N HIS A 188 8.19 8.52 46.30
CA HIS A 188 8.90 7.25 46.08
C HIS A 188 8.19 6.32 45.06
N ALA A 189 7.00 6.69 44.58
CA ALA A 189 6.20 5.94 43.62
C ALA A 189 5.39 6.88 42.70
N LYS A 190 6.06 7.90 42.14
CA LYS A 190 5.43 8.83 41.21
C LYS A 190 5.01 8.13 39.92
N SER A 191 3.82 8.47 39.46
CA SER A 191 3.24 8.07 38.19
C SER A 191 2.89 9.31 37.38
N PHE A 192 3.21 9.30 36.09
CA PHE A 192 2.94 10.39 35.16
C PHE A 192 1.95 9.91 34.11
N THR A 193 0.91 10.70 33.86
CA THR A 193 -0.04 10.48 32.77
C THR A 193 0.12 11.60 31.76
N ALA A 194 0.43 11.27 30.52
CA ALA A 194 0.54 12.22 29.42
C ALA A 194 -0.63 12.04 28.46
N GLU A 195 -1.18 13.16 27.98
CA GLU A 195 -2.17 13.24 26.90
C GLU A 195 -1.58 14.04 25.74
N VAL A 196 -1.77 13.56 24.50
CA VAL A 196 -1.39 14.28 23.29
C VAL A 196 -2.60 14.89 22.61
N ARG A 197 -2.53 16.20 22.36
CA ARG A 197 -3.53 16.96 21.61
C ARG A 197 -2.94 17.50 20.32
N VAL A 198 -3.74 17.48 19.25
CA VAL A 198 -3.36 18.01 17.93
C VAL A 198 -4.55 18.81 17.43
N GLY A 199 -4.37 20.09 17.13
CA GLY A 199 -5.47 20.95 16.65
C GLY A 199 -6.65 21.07 17.63
N GLY A 200 -6.40 20.91 18.94
CA GLY A 200 -7.42 20.97 19.99
C GLY A 200 -8.17 19.66 20.28
N GLU A 201 -7.97 18.60 19.48
CA GLU A 201 -8.53 17.26 19.73
C GLU A 201 -7.50 16.35 20.42
N SER A 202 -7.95 15.50 21.35
CA SER A 202 -7.12 14.48 22.00
C SER A 202 -6.97 13.23 21.13
N TYR A 203 -5.73 12.82 20.89
CA TYR A 203 -5.40 11.70 20.00
C TYR A 203 -4.82 10.48 20.72
N GLY A 204 -4.28 10.63 21.92
CA GLY A 204 -3.70 9.51 22.67
C GLY A 204 -3.32 9.88 24.09
N SER A 205 -3.27 8.88 24.96
CA SER A 205 -2.77 9.02 26.34
C SER A 205 -1.85 7.86 26.70
N GLY A 206 -0.98 8.07 27.68
CA GLY A 206 -0.03 7.06 28.16
C GLY A 206 0.40 7.33 29.60
N THR A 207 0.81 6.28 30.31
CA THR A 207 1.18 6.36 31.74
C THR A 207 2.53 5.70 31.99
N GLY A 208 3.43 6.39 32.68
CA GLY A 208 4.79 5.92 32.94
C GLY A 208 5.34 6.32 34.31
N ARG A 209 6.47 5.71 34.70
CA ARG A 209 7.20 6.07 35.93
C ARG A 209 8.08 7.31 35.76
N SER A 210 8.14 7.84 34.54
CA SER A 210 8.77 9.11 34.23
C SER A 210 7.91 9.88 33.22
N LYS A 211 8.03 11.22 33.22
CA LYS A 211 7.40 12.09 32.22
C LYS A 211 7.74 11.67 30.78
N LYS A 212 9.00 11.32 30.52
CA LYS A 212 9.47 10.89 29.19
C LYS A 212 8.79 9.59 28.74
N GLU A 213 8.62 8.63 29.65
CA GLU A 213 7.96 7.35 29.36
C GLU A 213 6.47 7.55 29.08
N ALA A 214 5.78 8.38 29.89
CA ALA A 214 4.38 8.72 29.68
C ALA A 214 4.16 9.41 28.33
N GLU A 215 4.99 10.40 27.99
CA GLU A 215 4.93 11.11 26.70
C GLU A 215 5.18 10.16 25.52
N GLN A 216 6.13 9.23 25.65
CA GLN A 216 6.43 8.28 24.59
C GLN A 216 5.26 7.33 24.31
N GLN A 217 4.60 6.83 25.35
CA GLN A 217 3.39 6.00 25.22
C GLN A 217 2.21 6.79 24.66
N ALA A 218 2.02 8.04 25.09
CA ALA A 218 0.97 8.90 24.58
C ALA A 218 1.20 9.23 23.08
N ALA A 219 2.46 9.42 22.68
CA ALA A 219 2.85 9.61 21.29
C ALA A 219 2.60 8.36 20.42
N GLU A 220 2.90 7.17 20.93
CA GLU A 220 2.58 5.89 20.28
C GLU A 220 1.07 5.72 20.09
N ALA A 221 0.28 5.97 21.13
CA ALA A 221 -1.18 5.89 21.08
C ALA A 221 -1.76 6.87 20.05
N ALA A 222 -1.29 8.13 20.07
CA ALA A 222 -1.71 9.15 19.13
C ALA A 222 -1.30 8.82 17.69
N TRP A 223 -0.06 8.37 17.47
CA TRP A 223 0.43 7.97 16.16
C TRP A 223 -0.36 6.79 15.61
N THR A 224 -0.60 5.77 16.43
CA THR A 224 -1.38 4.59 16.04
C THR A 224 -2.80 4.98 15.66
N ARG A 225 -3.44 5.88 16.41
CA ARG A 225 -4.79 6.35 16.12
C ARG A 225 -4.85 7.20 14.85
N ILE A 226 -3.92 8.15 14.66
CA ILE A 226 -3.87 9.00 13.46
C ILE A 226 -3.53 8.17 12.25
N ARG A 227 -2.58 7.24 12.36
CA ARG A 227 -2.22 6.31 11.30
C ARG A 227 -3.38 5.37 10.99
N ALA A 228 -4.12 4.84 11.97
CA ALA A 228 -5.29 4.02 11.72
C ALA A 228 -6.41 4.83 11.05
N ARG A 229 -6.63 6.09 11.44
CA ARG A 229 -7.55 7.01 10.73
C ARG A 229 -7.06 7.31 9.31
N ARG A 230 -5.76 7.47 9.11
CA ARG A 230 -5.13 7.65 7.80
C ARG A 230 -5.27 6.39 6.96
N GLU A 231 -4.98 5.21 7.48
CA GLU A 231 -5.14 3.92 6.80
C GLU A 231 -6.61 3.61 6.54
N GLN A 232 -7.53 4.03 7.42
CA GLN A 232 -8.97 3.98 7.14
C GLN A 232 -9.33 4.94 6.02
N ARG A 233 -8.83 6.18 6.05
CA ARG A 233 -8.98 7.18 4.96
C ARG A 233 -8.27 6.76 3.68
N GLU A 234 -7.18 6.02 3.75
CA GLU A 234 -6.39 5.50 2.63
C GLU A 234 -6.92 4.16 2.15
N ASN A 235 -7.61 3.37 2.97
CA ASN A 235 -8.37 2.20 2.52
C ASN A 235 -9.71 2.64 1.92
N ALA A 236 -10.28 3.73 2.44
CA ALA A 236 -11.36 4.51 1.84
C ALA A 236 -10.90 5.16 0.51
N ALA A 237 -9.72 5.79 0.47
CA ALA A 237 -9.16 6.46 -0.70
C ALA A 237 -8.33 5.54 -1.63
N ALA A 238 -8.04 4.30 -1.20
CA ALA A 238 -7.67 3.15 -2.04
C ALA A 238 -8.93 2.45 -2.57
N GLY A 239 -10.11 3.06 -2.34
CA GLY A 239 -11.22 3.01 -3.26
C GLY A 239 -10.69 3.22 -4.67
N GLU A 240 -10.65 2.12 -5.40
CA GLU A 240 -10.27 2.09 -6.80
C GLU A 240 -11.15 3.04 -7.61
N VAL A 241 -10.70 3.36 -8.83
CA VAL A 241 -11.49 4.07 -9.85
C VAL A 241 -12.99 3.71 -9.73
N PRO A 242 -13.90 4.72 -9.68
CA PRO A 242 -15.33 4.51 -9.55
C PRO A 242 -15.79 3.29 -10.32
N GLU A 243 -16.24 2.28 -9.57
CA GLU A 243 -16.81 1.08 -10.13
C GLU A 243 -18.25 1.38 -10.59
N LEU A 244 -18.88 0.45 -11.31
CA LEU A 244 -20.12 0.69 -12.04
C LEU A 244 -21.22 1.44 -11.26
N PRO A 245 -21.53 1.10 -10.00
CA PRO A 245 -22.63 1.74 -9.28
C PRO A 245 -22.45 3.24 -9.10
N VAL A 246 -21.23 3.69 -8.77
CA VAL A 246 -20.92 5.12 -8.64
C VAL A 246 -21.05 5.81 -10.00
N VAL A 247 -20.55 5.16 -11.06
CA VAL A 247 -20.62 5.66 -12.44
C VAL A 247 -22.08 5.79 -12.90
N GLU A 248 -22.95 4.84 -12.56
CA GLU A 248 -24.39 4.90 -12.87
C GLU A 248 -25.11 6.03 -12.13
N VAL A 249 -24.78 6.29 -10.86
CA VAL A 249 -25.34 7.44 -10.13
C VAL A 249 -24.97 8.75 -10.82
N VAL A 250 -23.69 8.91 -11.20
CA VAL A 250 -23.25 10.08 -11.97
C VAL A 250 -23.98 10.16 -13.31
N ARG A 251 -24.11 9.05 -14.04
CA ARG A 251 -24.84 9.01 -15.33
C ARG A 251 -26.29 9.46 -15.18
N ARG A 252 -27.03 8.99 -14.17
CA ARG A 252 -28.42 9.41 -13.90
C ARG A 252 -28.52 10.90 -13.61
N GLY A 253 -27.55 11.43 -12.87
CA GLY A 253 -27.45 12.86 -12.61
C GLY A 253 -27.22 13.69 -13.87
N LEU A 254 -26.28 13.25 -14.72
CA LEU A 254 -26.01 13.90 -16.01
C LEU A 254 -27.21 13.82 -16.95
N GLU A 255 -27.89 12.67 -17.03
CA GLU A 255 -29.12 12.52 -17.82
C GLU A 255 -30.19 13.53 -17.39
N ARG A 256 -30.39 13.67 -16.07
CA ARG A 256 -31.42 14.58 -15.55
C ARG A 256 -31.10 16.05 -15.82
N TRP A 257 -29.84 16.44 -15.66
CA TRP A 257 -29.48 17.85 -15.59
C TRP A 257 -28.79 18.39 -16.82
N VAL A 258 -28.16 17.56 -17.65
CA VAL A 258 -27.32 18.00 -18.78
C VAL A 258 -27.92 17.63 -20.13
N SER A 259 -28.63 16.50 -20.22
CA SER A 259 -29.22 16.04 -21.48
C SER A 259 -30.22 17.03 -22.08
N GLY A 260 -30.16 17.17 -23.40
CA GLY A 260 -30.98 18.11 -24.17
C GLY A 260 -30.45 19.54 -24.23
N ARG A 261 -29.45 19.91 -23.42
CA ARG A 261 -28.90 21.28 -23.38
C ARG A 261 -27.89 21.54 -24.48
N GLU A 262 -27.81 22.79 -24.89
CA GLU A 262 -26.85 23.28 -25.89
C GLU A 262 -25.66 23.96 -25.19
N ILE A 263 -24.45 23.59 -25.57
CA ILE A 263 -23.22 24.05 -24.93
C ILE A 263 -22.88 25.47 -25.45
N ALA A 264 -22.95 26.46 -24.57
CA ALA A 264 -22.58 27.84 -24.90
C ALA A 264 -21.07 28.04 -24.96
N SER A 265 -20.34 27.43 -24.03
CA SER A 265 -18.89 27.51 -23.97
C SER A 265 -18.28 26.34 -23.22
N ALA A 266 -17.08 25.95 -23.62
CA ALA A 266 -16.24 25.00 -22.91
C ALA A 266 -14.92 25.67 -22.53
N GLU A 267 -14.42 25.39 -21.33
CA GLU A 267 -13.17 25.93 -20.80
C GLU A 267 -12.30 24.78 -20.29
N VAL A 268 -11.06 24.73 -20.75
CA VAL A 268 -10.04 23.79 -20.26
C VAL A 268 -9.08 24.56 -19.37
N LEU A 269 -9.17 24.32 -18.06
CA LEU A 269 -8.36 25.00 -17.04
C LEU A 269 -7.08 24.23 -16.69
N HIS A 270 -6.97 22.97 -17.13
CA HIS A 270 -5.77 22.17 -16.89
C HIS A 270 -5.47 21.18 -18.03
N PRO A 271 -4.32 21.26 -18.71
CA PRO A 271 -4.05 20.46 -19.92
C PRO A 271 -4.01 18.95 -19.69
N ARG A 272 -3.60 18.49 -18.49
CA ARG A 272 -3.58 17.04 -18.18
C ARG A 272 -4.98 16.40 -18.17
N ALA A 273 -6.05 17.17 -18.04
CA ALA A 273 -7.42 16.66 -18.07
C ALA A 273 -7.87 16.28 -19.48
N ILE A 274 -7.24 16.84 -20.52
CA ILE A 274 -7.54 16.53 -21.91
C ILE A 274 -6.37 15.82 -22.61
N ARG A 275 -5.45 15.21 -21.85
CA ARG A 275 -4.23 14.58 -22.38
C ARG A 275 -4.46 13.47 -23.41
N ARG A 276 -5.71 12.98 -23.54
CA ARG A 276 -6.11 11.98 -24.53
C ARG A 276 -6.76 12.61 -25.78
N HIS A 277 -7.12 13.89 -25.71
CA HIS A 277 -7.61 14.68 -26.84
C HIS A 277 -6.43 15.27 -27.60
N VAL A 278 -5.88 14.49 -28.53
CA VAL A 278 -4.59 14.76 -29.20
C VAL A 278 -4.54 16.12 -29.90
N THR A 279 -5.67 16.59 -30.42
CA THR A 279 -5.81 17.88 -31.13
C THR A 279 -5.77 19.10 -30.20
N GLY A 280 -5.78 18.91 -28.87
CA GLY A 280 -5.55 19.97 -27.89
C GLY A 280 -6.80 20.75 -27.43
N PRO A 281 -6.62 21.70 -26.50
CA PRO A 281 -7.74 22.37 -25.82
C PRO A 281 -8.57 23.24 -26.77
N ASP A 282 -7.94 23.95 -27.69
CA ASP A 282 -8.64 24.86 -28.60
C ASP A 282 -9.57 24.10 -29.57
N ASP A 283 -9.15 22.92 -30.02
CA ASP A 283 -9.99 22.04 -30.82
C ASP A 283 -11.20 21.54 -30.02
N LEU A 284 -10.97 21.06 -28.79
CA LEU A 284 -12.05 20.58 -27.92
C LEU A 284 -13.09 21.67 -27.66
N THR A 285 -12.65 22.87 -27.28
CA THR A 285 -13.56 23.97 -26.93
C THR A 285 -14.32 24.50 -28.13
N THR A 286 -13.64 24.64 -29.27
CA THR A 286 -14.25 25.09 -30.53
C THR A 286 -15.32 24.10 -31.01
N ARG A 287 -15.03 22.79 -30.96
CA ARG A 287 -15.92 21.76 -31.50
C ARG A 287 -17.11 21.44 -30.61
N LEU A 288 -17.02 21.70 -29.31
CA LEU A 288 -18.13 21.55 -28.36
C LEU A 288 -19.09 22.74 -28.39
N LYS A 289 -18.63 23.94 -28.77
CA LYS A 289 -19.48 25.14 -28.78
C LYS A 289 -20.66 24.98 -29.76
N GLY A 290 -21.85 25.30 -29.29
CA GLY A 290 -23.11 25.21 -30.04
C GLY A 290 -23.64 23.78 -30.21
N ARG A 291 -22.95 22.76 -29.68
CA ARG A 291 -23.38 21.37 -29.78
C ARG A 291 -24.44 21.05 -28.73
N ARG A 292 -25.39 20.21 -29.09
CA ARG A 292 -26.44 19.73 -28.19
C ARG A 292 -26.05 18.41 -27.55
N VAL A 293 -26.07 18.36 -26.22
CA VAL A 293 -25.91 17.12 -25.46
C VAL A 293 -27.17 16.27 -25.63
N LEU A 294 -27.00 15.01 -26.02
CA LEU A 294 -28.09 14.02 -26.12
C LEU A 294 -28.23 13.28 -24.77
N SER A 295 -28.38 11.95 -24.77
CA SER A 295 -28.54 11.13 -23.57
C SER A 295 -27.21 10.72 -22.95
N ALA A 296 -27.06 10.85 -21.62
CA ALA A 296 -25.89 10.40 -20.90
C ALA A 296 -25.79 8.87 -20.86
N ALA A 297 -24.67 8.35 -21.33
CA ALA A 297 -24.39 6.93 -21.43
C ALA A 297 -23.14 6.53 -20.63
N ARG A 298 -23.00 5.24 -20.35
CA ARG A 298 -21.86 4.67 -19.62
C ARG A 298 -21.51 3.29 -20.14
N ARG A 299 -20.27 2.87 -19.88
CA ARG A 299 -19.83 1.47 -19.99
C ARG A 299 -18.70 1.22 -19.03
N GLY A 300 -18.91 0.27 -18.11
CA GLY A 300 -17.97 0.01 -17.02
C GLY A 300 -17.60 1.27 -16.24
N LYS A 301 -16.35 1.71 -16.38
CA LYS A 301 -15.78 2.87 -15.67
C LYS A 301 -15.74 4.17 -16.49
N TYR A 302 -16.35 4.15 -17.67
CA TYR A 302 -16.42 5.28 -18.60
C TYR A 302 -17.83 5.85 -18.66
N LEU A 303 -17.90 7.17 -18.84
CA LEU A 303 -19.11 7.95 -19.07
C LEU A 303 -18.94 8.70 -20.38
N TRP A 304 -20.01 8.87 -21.15
CA TRP A 304 -19.95 9.81 -22.26
C TRP A 304 -21.27 10.53 -22.48
N LEU A 305 -21.15 11.72 -23.03
CA LEU A 305 -22.26 12.57 -23.45
C LEU A 305 -22.20 12.66 -24.97
N PRO A 306 -23.00 11.86 -25.71
CA PRO A 306 -23.18 12.06 -27.14
C PRO A 306 -23.61 13.48 -27.41
N VAL A 307 -23.06 14.05 -28.46
CA VAL A 307 -23.45 15.36 -29.00
C VAL A 307 -23.95 15.18 -30.43
N ASP A 308 -24.77 16.10 -30.90
CA ASP A 308 -25.28 16.12 -32.28
C ASP A 308 -24.16 15.99 -33.32
N GLY A 309 -24.14 14.98 -34.18
CA GLY A 309 -23.09 14.79 -35.21
C GLY A 309 -22.08 13.65 -34.94
N GLU A 310 -22.59 12.49 -34.50
CA GLU A 310 -21.85 11.20 -34.37
C GLU A 310 -20.62 11.19 -33.45
N GLU A 311 -20.54 12.15 -32.52
CA GLU A 311 -19.45 12.26 -31.55
C GLU A 311 -19.98 12.24 -30.12
N ALA A 312 -19.08 12.00 -29.17
CA ALA A 312 -19.38 12.09 -27.75
C ALA A 312 -18.22 12.67 -26.96
N LEU A 313 -18.56 13.48 -25.95
CA LEU A 313 -17.63 13.86 -24.89
C LEU A 313 -17.48 12.67 -23.94
N LEU A 314 -16.41 11.91 -24.11
CA LEU A 314 -16.03 10.78 -23.27
C LEU A 314 -15.26 11.29 -22.04
N ALA A 315 -15.61 10.75 -20.87
CA ALA A 315 -14.98 11.01 -19.59
C ALA A 315 -14.60 9.70 -18.88
N HIS A 316 -13.44 9.71 -18.22
CA HIS A 316 -13.03 8.68 -17.26
C HIS A 316 -12.61 9.38 -15.97
N LEU A 317 -13.25 9.03 -14.86
CA LEU A 317 -13.08 9.75 -13.58
C LEU A 317 -11.72 9.50 -12.92
N GLY A 318 -11.02 8.41 -13.25
CA GLY A 318 -9.76 8.08 -12.57
C GLY A 318 -10.01 7.84 -11.08
N MET A 319 -9.09 8.24 -10.21
CA MET A 319 -9.19 7.98 -8.76
C MET A 319 -9.75 9.13 -7.92
N SER A 320 -9.90 10.32 -8.49
CA SER A 320 -10.43 11.48 -7.75
C SER A 320 -11.23 12.44 -8.65
N GLY A 321 -11.56 12.01 -9.86
CA GLY A 321 -12.33 12.82 -10.79
C GLY A 321 -13.81 12.79 -10.43
N GLN A 322 -14.44 13.95 -10.53
CA GLN A 322 -15.86 14.15 -10.29
C GLN A 322 -16.47 14.90 -11.47
N LEU A 323 -17.72 14.61 -11.79
CA LEU A 323 -18.55 15.42 -12.68
C LEU A 323 -19.65 16.06 -11.85
N LEU A 324 -19.55 17.36 -11.63
CA LEU A 324 -20.46 18.14 -10.81
C LEU A 324 -21.38 18.98 -11.69
N VAL A 325 -22.64 19.09 -11.29
CA VAL A 325 -23.63 19.98 -11.90
C VAL A 325 -23.93 21.06 -10.87
N VAL A 326 -23.42 22.26 -11.09
CA VAL A 326 -23.40 23.33 -10.08
C VAL A 326 -23.85 24.65 -10.66
N ALA A 327 -24.49 25.50 -9.85
CA ALA A 327 -24.98 26.79 -10.32
C ALA A 327 -23.83 27.65 -10.88
N PRO A 328 -24.03 28.42 -11.97
CA PRO A 328 -22.95 29.12 -12.66
C PRO A 328 -22.16 30.12 -11.79
N ASP A 329 -22.82 30.67 -10.76
CA ASP A 329 -22.29 31.61 -9.77
C ASP A 329 -21.63 30.94 -8.57
N SER A 330 -21.71 29.61 -8.46
CA SER A 330 -21.06 28.87 -7.37
C SER A 330 -19.54 29.03 -7.44
N PRO A 331 -18.85 29.18 -6.28
CA PRO A 331 -17.39 29.30 -6.22
C PRO A 331 -16.69 28.20 -7.02
N LEU A 332 -15.58 28.54 -7.67
CA LEU A 332 -14.81 27.56 -8.44
C LEU A 332 -14.07 26.60 -7.51
N GLU A 333 -14.11 25.32 -7.85
CA GLU A 333 -13.40 24.29 -7.11
C GLU A 333 -11.90 24.44 -7.36
N LYS A 334 -11.09 24.32 -6.31
CA LYS A 334 -9.61 24.40 -6.36
C LYS A 334 -8.99 23.49 -7.43
N HIS A 335 -9.66 22.38 -7.72
CA HIS A 335 -9.22 21.35 -8.66
C HIS A 335 -10.10 21.24 -9.91
N LEU A 336 -10.85 22.30 -10.24
CA LEU A 336 -11.62 22.39 -11.48
C LEU A 336 -10.69 22.28 -12.69
N ARG A 337 -11.00 21.38 -13.62
CA ARG A 337 -10.16 21.06 -14.78
C ARG A 337 -10.82 21.39 -16.11
N VAL A 338 -12.10 21.08 -16.26
CA VAL A 338 -12.89 21.42 -17.44
C VAL A 338 -14.25 21.92 -16.98
N ARG A 339 -14.76 22.98 -17.60
CA ARG A 339 -16.09 23.55 -17.34
C ARG A 339 -16.85 23.68 -18.64
N LEU A 340 -18.09 23.23 -18.67
CA LEU A 340 -19.06 23.51 -19.72
C LEU A 340 -20.18 24.40 -19.18
N ARG A 341 -20.57 25.38 -19.97
CA ARG A 341 -21.73 26.24 -19.73
C ARG A 341 -22.76 26.02 -20.81
N PHE A 342 -24.03 26.19 -20.48
CA PHE A 342 -25.15 25.96 -21.41
C PHE A 342 -25.86 27.27 -21.77
N GLU A 343 -26.44 27.32 -22.98
CA GLU A 343 -27.12 28.50 -23.53
C GLU A 343 -28.38 28.89 -22.73
N ASP A 344 -28.98 27.93 -22.04
CA ASP A 344 -30.17 28.15 -21.21
C ASP A 344 -29.87 28.82 -19.86
N GLY A 345 -28.61 29.12 -19.57
CA GLY A 345 -28.17 29.76 -18.33
C GLY A 345 -28.31 28.88 -17.09
N GLY A 346 -28.60 27.59 -17.24
CA GLY A 346 -28.67 26.67 -16.10
C GLY A 346 -27.29 26.19 -15.63
N PRO A 347 -27.26 25.17 -14.75
CA PRO A 347 -26.03 24.75 -14.06
C PRO A 347 -24.86 24.41 -14.98
N ASP A 348 -23.65 24.80 -14.57
CA ASP A 348 -22.39 24.39 -15.19
C ASP A 348 -22.19 22.87 -15.04
N LEU A 349 -21.66 22.21 -16.05
CA LEU A 349 -21.04 20.90 -15.90
C LEU A 349 -19.54 21.07 -15.66
N ARG A 350 -19.05 20.61 -14.51
CA ARG A 350 -17.67 20.78 -14.05
C ARG A 350 -16.97 19.44 -13.86
N PHE A 351 -15.84 19.25 -14.52
CA PHE A 351 -14.93 18.14 -14.27
C PHE A 351 -13.84 18.59 -13.28
N VAL A 352 -13.89 18.05 -12.07
CA VAL A 352 -12.96 18.36 -10.96
C VAL A 352 -12.08 17.14 -10.72
N ASP A 353 -10.77 17.29 -10.63
CA ASP A 353 -9.88 16.14 -10.38
C ASP A 353 -8.61 16.55 -9.65
N GLN A 354 -8.49 16.19 -8.38
CA GLN A 354 -7.32 16.52 -7.56
C GLN A 354 -6.04 15.87 -8.11
N ARG A 355 -6.09 14.57 -8.42
CA ARG A 355 -4.91 13.78 -8.82
C ARG A 355 -4.59 13.88 -10.32
N THR A 356 -5.47 14.45 -11.14
CA THR A 356 -5.31 14.58 -12.61
C THR A 356 -5.07 13.24 -13.31
N PHE A 357 -5.73 12.19 -12.81
CA PHE A 357 -5.73 10.86 -13.41
C PHE A 357 -6.98 10.60 -14.24
N GLY A 358 -8.07 11.29 -13.99
CA GLY A 358 -9.20 11.32 -14.91
C GLY A 358 -8.87 12.12 -16.17
N HIS A 359 -9.71 11.96 -17.20
CA HIS A 359 -9.59 12.71 -18.44
C HIS A 359 -10.92 12.82 -19.16
N VAL A 360 -11.04 13.84 -20.01
CA VAL A 360 -12.12 14.05 -20.96
C VAL A 360 -11.58 14.20 -22.38
N MET A 361 -12.33 13.75 -23.39
CA MET A 361 -12.01 13.92 -24.80
C MET A 361 -13.26 13.87 -25.66
N LEU A 362 -13.25 14.57 -26.80
CA LEU A 362 -14.30 14.44 -27.82
C LEU A 362 -13.85 13.38 -28.83
N THR A 363 -14.71 12.42 -29.14
CA THR A 363 -14.37 11.29 -30.01
C THR A 363 -15.59 10.78 -30.75
N GLY A 364 -15.38 10.11 -31.89
CA GLY A 364 -16.43 9.50 -32.68
C GLY A 364 -17.07 8.29 -32.01
N LEU A 365 -18.29 7.96 -32.43
CA LEU A 365 -19.04 6.80 -31.98
C LEU A 365 -18.96 5.65 -33.00
N VAL A 366 -18.72 4.43 -32.52
CA VAL A 366 -18.78 3.18 -33.29
C VAL A 366 -19.85 2.30 -32.66
N GLY A 367 -20.95 2.07 -33.37
CA GLY A 367 -22.09 1.31 -32.84
C GLY A 367 -22.69 1.93 -31.57
N GLY A 368 -22.69 3.27 -31.47
CA GLY A 368 -23.20 4.01 -30.31
C GLY A 368 -22.23 4.11 -29.12
N VAL A 369 -21.00 3.61 -29.26
CA VAL A 369 -19.98 3.58 -28.20
C VAL A 369 -18.75 4.38 -28.64
N PRO A 370 -18.14 5.21 -27.78
CA PRO A 370 -16.95 5.96 -28.15
C PRO A 370 -15.81 5.04 -28.64
N GLU A 371 -15.23 5.38 -29.79
CA GLU A 371 -14.19 4.58 -30.48
C GLU A 371 -13.08 4.07 -29.53
N PRO A 372 -12.50 4.90 -28.63
CA PRO A 372 -11.39 4.46 -27.77
C PRO A 372 -11.77 3.35 -26.78
N ILE A 373 -13.06 3.15 -26.52
CA ILE A 373 -13.59 2.14 -25.58
C ILE A 373 -14.49 1.10 -26.26
N ALA A 374 -14.52 1.05 -27.60
CA ALA A 374 -15.31 0.06 -28.35
C ALA A 374 -14.93 -1.40 -28.02
N HIS A 375 -13.69 -1.62 -27.56
CA HIS A 375 -13.18 -2.92 -27.11
C HIS A 375 -13.62 -3.32 -25.69
N ILE A 376 -14.21 -2.41 -24.92
CA ILE A 376 -14.71 -2.67 -23.57
C ILE A 376 -16.02 -3.46 -23.68
N ALA A 377 -16.10 -4.58 -22.95
CA ALA A 377 -17.28 -5.43 -22.95
C ALA A 377 -18.47 -4.75 -22.26
N PRO A 378 -19.71 -5.14 -22.60
CA PRO A 378 -20.86 -4.75 -21.81
C PRO A 378 -20.73 -5.18 -20.35
N ASP A 379 -21.36 -4.45 -19.43
CA ASP A 379 -21.54 -4.90 -18.05
C ASP A 379 -22.82 -5.73 -17.86
N PRO A 380 -22.98 -6.47 -16.74
CA PRO A 380 -24.10 -7.40 -16.55
C PRO A 380 -25.51 -6.80 -16.52
N PHE A 381 -25.65 -5.48 -16.56
CA PHE A 381 -26.93 -4.77 -16.60
C PHE A 381 -27.25 -4.17 -17.96
N GLU A 382 -26.31 -4.18 -18.90
CA GLU A 382 -26.56 -3.75 -20.28
C GLU A 382 -27.37 -4.82 -21.02
N GLU A 383 -28.33 -4.40 -21.86
CA GLU A 383 -29.11 -5.31 -22.72
C GLU A 383 -28.21 -6.11 -23.69
N ALA A 384 -27.07 -5.53 -24.07
CA ALA A 384 -26.06 -6.17 -24.91
C ALA A 384 -25.26 -7.28 -24.19
N PHE A 385 -25.43 -7.48 -22.88
CA PHE A 385 -24.72 -8.50 -22.13
C PHE A 385 -25.39 -9.87 -22.28
N ASP A 386 -24.62 -10.84 -22.79
CA ASP A 386 -25.07 -12.23 -22.96
C ASP A 386 -24.34 -13.17 -21.99
N ASP A 387 -25.10 -13.79 -21.10
CA ASP A 387 -24.62 -14.70 -20.04
C ASP A 387 -23.88 -15.93 -20.60
N GLU A 388 -24.35 -16.50 -21.71
CA GLU A 388 -23.77 -17.69 -22.32
C GLU A 388 -22.47 -17.34 -23.08
N VAL A 389 -22.44 -16.18 -23.73
CA VAL A 389 -21.22 -15.63 -24.35
C VAL A 389 -20.18 -15.32 -23.27
N PHE A 390 -20.58 -14.68 -22.18
CA PHE A 390 -19.70 -14.42 -21.03
C PHE A 390 -19.14 -15.73 -20.46
N ALA A 391 -19.99 -16.72 -20.19
CA ALA A 391 -19.55 -17.99 -19.61
C ALA A 391 -18.55 -18.74 -20.51
N ARG A 392 -18.77 -18.71 -21.82
CA ARG A 392 -17.85 -19.29 -22.80
C ARG A 392 -16.51 -18.56 -22.83
N LYS A 393 -16.53 -17.23 -22.91
CA LYS A 393 -15.32 -16.40 -22.91
C LYS A 393 -14.54 -16.52 -21.61
N LEU A 394 -15.22 -16.54 -20.45
CA LEU A 394 -14.61 -16.69 -19.13
C LEU A 394 -13.79 -17.98 -19.06
N ARG A 395 -14.38 -19.12 -19.46
CA ARG A 395 -13.70 -20.43 -19.45
C ARG A 395 -12.48 -20.48 -20.38
N ALA A 396 -12.51 -19.74 -21.48
CA ALA A 396 -11.43 -19.71 -22.46
C ALA A 396 -10.23 -18.84 -22.02
N LYS A 397 -10.32 -18.09 -20.92
CA LYS A 397 -9.22 -17.23 -20.45
C LYS A 397 -8.05 -17.99 -19.81
N HIS A 398 -8.26 -19.23 -19.35
CA HIS A 398 -7.24 -20.07 -18.71
C HIS A 398 -6.41 -19.38 -17.61
N THR A 399 -7.05 -18.49 -16.84
CA THR A 399 -6.44 -17.72 -15.73
C THR A 399 -7.27 -17.87 -14.45
N GLU A 400 -6.83 -17.23 -13.36
CA GLU A 400 -7.53 -17.12 -12.09
C GLU A 400 -8.83 -16.30 -12.24
N VAL A 401 -9.91 -16.78 -11.63
CA VAL A 401 -11.24 -16.18 -11.77
C VAL A 401 -11.28 -14.69 -11.41
N LYS A 402 -10.56 -14.26 -10.37
CA LYS A 402 -10.50 -12.84 -10.01
C LYS A 402 -9.82 -12.00 -11.09
N ARG A 403 -8.72 -12.50 -11.69
CA ARG A 403 -8.05 -11.79 -12.79
C ARG A 403 -8.99 -11.63 -13.98
N ALA A 404 -9.73 -12.68 -14.31
CA ALA A 404 -10.71 -12.62 -15.41
C ALA A 404 -11.86 -11.65 -15.13
N LEU A 405 -12.36 -11.56 -13.89
CA LEU A 405 -13.42 -10.61 -13.52
C LEU A 405 -12.97 -9.15 -13.59
N LEU A 406 -11.68 -8.86 -13.44
CA LEU A 406 -11.14 -7.51 -13.54
C LEU A 406 -10.82 -7.10 -14.98
N ASP A 407 -10.86 -8.04 -15.93
CA ASP A 407 -10.63 -7.80 -17.35
C ASP A 407 -11.86 -7.13 -17.98
N GLN A 408 -11.74 -5.82 -18.25
CA GLN A 408 -12.82 -5.01 -18.82
C GLN A 408 -13.17 -5.39 -20.27
N SER A 409 -12.35 -6.20 -20.94
CA SER A 409 -12.69 -6.80 -22.25
C SER A 409 -13.56 -8.06 -22.15
N LEU A 410 -13.69 -8.61 -20.94
CA LEU A 410 -14.55 -9.76 -20.65
C LEU A 410 -15.88 -9.33 -20.02
N ILE A 411 -15.81 -8.50 -19.00
CA ILE A 411 -16.93 -7.98 -18.22
C ILE A 411 -16.52 -6.61 -17.69
N SER A 412 -17.25 -5.56 -18.06
CA SER A 412 -16.94 -4.23 -17.55
C SER A 412 -17.68 -3.94 -16.24
N GLY A 413 -17.20 -2.93 -15.51
CA GLY A 413 -17.88 -2.42 -14.32
C GLY A 413 -17.55 -3.14 -13.02
N VAL A 414 -17.09 -4.39 -13.09
CA VAL A 414 -16.55 -5.13 -11.94
C VAL A 414 -15.12 -4.66 -11.66
N GLY A 415 -14.92 -3.98 -10.52
CA GLY A 415 -13.59 -3.70 -9.97
C GLY A 415 -13.26 -4.63 -8.80
N ASN A 416 -12.26 -4.28 -8.01
CA ASN A 416 -11.71 -5.18 -6.99
C ASN A 416 -12.67 -5.41 -5.83
N ILE A 417 -13.51 -4.42 -5.53
CA ILE A 417 -14.50 -4.50 -4.45
C ILE A 417 -15.58 -5.50 -4.85
N TYR A 418 -16.25 -5.26 -5.98
CA TYR A 418 -17.30 -6.16 -6.44
C TYR A 418 -16.76 -7.54 -6.84
N ALA A 419 -15.52 -7.64 -7.29
CA ALA A 419 -14.89 -8.94 -7.52
C ALA A 419 -14.75 -9.73 -6.20
N ASP A 420 -14.22 -9.14 -5.13
CA ASP A 420 -14.05 -9.84 -3.84
C ASP A 420 -15.40 -10.20 -3.21
N GLU A 421 -16.36 -9.28 -3.23
CA GLU A 421 -17.71 -9.52 -2.72
C GLU A 421 -18.46 -10.59 -3.54
N ALA A 422 -18.39 -10.55 -4.87
CA ALA A 422 -19.01 -11.56 -5.73
C ALA A 422 -18.39 -12.94 -5.52
N LEU A 423 -17.06 -13.01 -5.42
CA LEU A 423 -16.33 -14.26 -5.15
C LEU A 423 -16.64 -14.80 -3.76
N TRP A 424 -16.71 -13.92 -2.75
CA TRP A 424 -17.14 -14.31 -1.42
C TRP A 424 -18.57 -14.84 -1.46
N ARG A 425 -19.50 -14.11 -2.09
CA ARG A 425 -20.90 -14.48 -2.18
C ARG A 425 -21.07 -15.84 -2.87
N ALA A 426 -20.36 -16.06 -3.97
CA ALA A 426 -20.30 -17.31 -4.71
C ALA A 426 -19.36 -18.37 -4.11
N ARG A 427 -18.77 -18.19 -2.92
CA ARG A 427 -17.89 -19.17 -2.26
C ARG A 427 -16.75 -19.68 -3.15
N LEU A 428 -16.16 -18.78 -3.95
CA LEU A 428 -15.04 -19.06 -4.83
C LEU A 428 -13.79 -18.37 -4.33
N HIS A 429 -12.69 -19.12 -4.22
CA HIS A 429 -11.38 -18.52 -3.99
C HIS A 429 -10.91 -17.80 -5.27
N TRP A 430 -10.32 -16.61 -5.11
CA TRP A 430 -9.90 -15.75 -6.22
C TRP A 430 -8.98 -16.45 -7.24
N ALA A 431 -8.14 -17.39 -6.76
CA ALA A 431 -7.19 -18.17 -7.56
C ALA A 431 -7.81 -19.36 -8.33
N ARG A 432 -9.13 -19.60 -8.25
CA ARG A 432 -9.77 -20.74 -8.93
C ARG A 432 -9.56 -20.60 -10.45
N PRO A 433 -9.00 -21.62 -11.14
CA PRO A 433 -8.83 -21.54 -12.59
C PRO A 433 -10.18 -21.50 -13.31
N THR A 434 -10.33 -20.55 -14.22
CA THR A 434 -11.56 -20.27 -14.99
C THR A 434 -12.06 -21.47 -15.79
N ASP A 435 -11.16 -22.26 -16.36
CA ASP A 435 -11.47 -23.46 -17.15
C ASP A 435 -11.97 -24.64 -16.31
N THR A 436 -11.80 -24.59 -14.97
CA THR A 436 -12.36 -25.58 -14.03
C THR A 436 -13.77 -25.24 -13.55
N LEU A 437 -14.32 -24.08 -13.94
CA LEU A 437 -15.65 -23.65 -13.53
C LEU A 437 -16.73 -24.31 -14.39
N THR A 438 -17.67 -24.99 -13.73
CA THR A 438 -18.87 -25.54 -14.37
C THR A 438 -19.83 -24.42 -14.76
N ARG A 439 -20.67 -24.61 -15.78
CA ARG A 439 -21.69 -23.60 -16.19
C ARG A 439 -22.58 -23.12 -15.02
N PRO A 440 -23.14 -24.00 -14.17
CA PRO A 440 -23.93 -23.55 -13.02
C PRO A 440 -23.14 -22.66 -12.06
N LYS A 441 -21.85 -22.96 -11.87
CA LYS A 441 -20.99 -22.16 -10.99
C LYS A 441 -20.66 -20.78 -11.56
N ILE A 442 -20.56 -20.67 -12.88
CA ILE A 442 -20.39 -19.38 -13.56
C ILE A 442 -21.68 -18.56 -13.45
N ALA A 443 -22.85 -19.19 -13.65
CA ALA A 443 -24.14 -18.52 -13.45
C ALA A 443 -24.31 -18.03 -12.00
N GLU A 444 -23.93 -18.83 -11.00
CA GLU A 444 -23.93 -18.43 -9.59
C GLU A 444 -23.00 -17.23 -9.34
N LEU A 445 -21.80 -17.23 -9.92
CA LEU A 445 -20.85 -16.11 -9.80
C LEU A 445 -21.39 -14.83 -10.45
N LEU A 446 -22.01 -14.95 -11.64
CA LEU A 446 -22.58 -13.81 -12.35
C LEU A 446 -23.79 -13.25 -11.59
N ALA A 447 -24.66 -14.11 -11.07
CA ALA A 447 -25.77 -13.71 -10.20
C ALA A 447 -25.26 -13.00 -8.93
N ALA A 448 -24.21 -13.54 -8.31
CA ALA A 448 -23.58 -12.91 -7.16
C ALA A 448 -22.99 -11.52 -7.49
N ALA A 449 -22.38 -11.35 -8.66
CA ALA A 449 -21.88 -10.05 -9.11
C ALA A 449 -23.04 -9.05 -9.33
N ARG A 450 -24.12 -9.47 -9.99
CA ARG A 450 -25.34 -8.66 -10.16
C ARG A 450 -25.93 -8.26 -8.82
N ASP A 451 -26.12 -9.19 -7.90
CA ASP A 451 -26.67 -8.93 -6.56
C ASP A 451 -25.89 -7.86 -5.81
N VAL A 452 -24.55 -7.99 -5.77
CA VAL A 452 -23.69 -7.05 -5.03
C VAL A 452 -23.74 -5.67 -5.68
N MET A 453 -23.66 -5.59 -7.02
CA MET A 453 -23.71 -4.31 -7.73
C MET A 453 -25.10 -3.67 -7.65
N SER A 454 -26.19 -4.44 -7.69
CA SER A 454 -27.55 -3.95 -7.49
C SER A 454 -27.76 -3.40 -6.08
N ALA A 455 -27.30 -4.13 -5.06
CA ALA A 455 -27.37 -3.65 -3.68
C ALA A 455 -26.60 -2.32 -3.51
N ALA A 456 -25.46 -2.18 -4.19
CA ALA A 456 -24.71 -0.93 -4.23
C ALA A 456 -25.49 0.18 -4.93
N LEU A 457 -26.08 -0.09 -6.09
CA LEU A 457 -26.93 0.88 -6.81
C LEU A 457 -28.11 1.38 -5.99
N ASP A 458 -28.81 0.49 -5.27
CA ASP A 458 -29.98 0.83 -4.45
C ASP A 458 -29.62 1.78 -3.29
N GLN A 459 -28.38 1.75 -2.83
CA GLN A 459 -27.85 2.60 -1.76
C GLN A 459 -27.13 3.85 -2.27
N GLY A 460 -27.22 4.15 -3.58
CA GLY A 460 -26.55 5.31 -4.19
C GLY A 460 -25.09 5.06 -4.59
N GLY A 461 -24.70 3.80 -4.71
CA GLY A 461 -23.33 3.36 -4.96
C GLY A 461 -22.48 3.30 -3.70
N THR A 462 -21.28 2.76 -3.84
CA THR A 462 -20.23 2.84 -2.81
C THR A 462 -19.53 4.19 -2.86
N SER A 463 -19.91 5.15 -2.02
CA SER A 463 -18.98 6.23 -1.67
C SER A 463 -18.13 5.75 -0.51
N PHE A 464 -16.86 5.52 -0.78
CA PHE A 464 -15.85 5.28 0.27
C PHE A 464 -15.24 6.59 0.76
N ASP A 465 -15.61 7.72 0.16
CA ASP A 465 -15.00 9.02 0.42
C ASP A 465 -16.04 10.12 0.29
N SER A 466 -15.90 11.16 1.13
CA SER A 466 -16.44 12.50 0.93
C SER A 466 -16.14 13.11 -0.44
N LEU A 467 -15.17 12.55 -1.18
CA LEU A 467 -14.81 12.90 -2.56
C LEU A 467 -15.68 12.21 -3.63
N TYR A 468 -16.48 11.20 -3.33
CA TYR A 468 -17.37 10.59 -4.33
C TYR A 468 -18.81 10.83 -3.96
N VAL A 469 -19.24 12.01 -4.38
CA VAL A 469 -20.58 12.52 -4.21
C VAL A 469 -21.36 12.36 -5.50
N ASP A 470 -22.69 12.32 -5.41
CA ASP A 470 -23.55 12.41 -6.58
C ASP A 470 -23.29 13.72 -7.35
N VAL A 471 -23.93 13.91 -8.50
CA VAL A 471 -23.71 15.13 -9.31
C VAL A 471 -24.06 16.44 -8.58
N ASN A 472 -24.81 16.36 -7.47
CA ASN A 472 -25.24 17.50 -6.67
C ASN A 472 -24.32 17.74 -5.46
N GLY A 473 -23.45 16.80 -5.09
CA GLY A 473 -22.57 16.93 -3.93
C GLY A 473 -22.92 16.04 -2.71
N ASP A 474 -23.90 15.13 -2.84
CA ASP A 474 -24.34 14.26 -1.74
C ASP A 474 -23.63 12.90 -1.71
N SER A 475 -23.23 12.41 -0.54
CA SER A 475 -22.49 11.12 -0.38
C SER A 475 -23.43 9.91 -0.22
N GLY A 476 -23.04 8.77 -0.80
CA GLY A 476 -23.78 7.49 -0.76
C GLY A 476 -23.23 6.50 0.29
N TYR A 477 -24.09 5.99 1.17
CA TYR A 477 -23.70 5.25 2.40
C TYR A 477 -23.54 3.71 2.26
N PHE A 478 -22.82 3.18 1.26
CA PHE A 478 -22.71 1.70 1.12
C PHE A 478 -21.67 1.01 2.04
N GLU A 479 -20.78 1.74 2.71
CA GLU A 479 -19.70 1.13 3.53
C GLU A 479 -20.23 0.17 4.61
N ARG A 480 -21.50 0.29 5.02
CA ARG A 480 -22.11 -0.52 6.09
C ARG A 480 -22.48 -1.96 5.70
N SER A 481 -22.27 -2.41 4.46
CA SER A 481 -22.79 -3.71 3.97
C SER A 481 -21.80 -4.69 3.32
N LEU A 482 -20.49 -4.39 3.31
CA LEU A 482 -19.49 -5.29 2.72
C LEU A 482 -19.21 -6.53 3.60
N GLU A 483 -18.96 -7.69 2.97
CA GLU A 483 -18.79 -8.97 3.66
C GLU A 483 -17.36 -9.53 3.63
N ALA A 484 -16.55 -9.10 2.67
CA ALA A 484 -15.17 -9.53 2.52
C ALA A 484 -14.20 -8.36 2.33
N TYR A 485 -14.47 -7.46 1.38
CA TYR A 485 -13.54 -6.40 1.00
C TYR A 485 -13.24 -5.46 2.16
N GLY A 486 -11.96 -5.15 2.39
CA GLY A 486 -11.52 -4.26 3.47
C GLY A 486 -11.68 -4.84 4.90
N ARG A 487 -12.24 -6.05 5.05
CA ARG A 487 -12.56 -6.64 6.36
C ARG A 487 -11.47 -7.54 6.92
N ARG A 488 -10.20 -7.28 6.61
CA ARG A 488 -9.05 -8.06 7.11
C ARG A 488 -9.16 -8.26 8.63
N ASP A 489 -8.91 -9.49 9.08
CA ASP A 489 -8.92 -9.91 10.49
C ASP A 489 -10.30 -9.84 11.19
N HIS A 490 -11.33 -9.26 10.56
CA HIS A 490 -12.71 -9.35 11.04
C HIS A 490 -13.30 -10.75 10.81
N PRO A 491 -14.20 -11.22 11.69
CA PRO A 491 -14.85 -12.52 11.54
C PRO A 491 -15.77 -12.53 10.32
N CYS A 492 -15.66 -13.57 9.48
CA CYS A 492 -16.58 -13.80 8.39
C CYS A 492 -18.00 -14.04 8.92
N SER A 493 -18.99 -13.29 8.41
CA SER A 493 -20.41 -13.40 8.81
C SER A 493 -21.02 -14.79 8.65
N ARG A 494 -20.48 -15.64 7.76
CA ARG A 494 -20.97 -17.00 7.54
C ARG A 494 -20.43 -18.04 8.51
N CYS A 495 -19.18 -17.89 8.95
CA CYS A 495 -18.47 -19.01 9.61
C CYS A 495 -17.55 -18.59 10.76
N GLY A 496 -17.46 -17.29 11.07
CA GLY A 496 -16.63 -16.72 12.13
C GLY A 496 -15.13 -16.68 11.83
N THR A 497 -14.63 -17.40 10.83
CA THR A 497 -13.20 -17.41 10.49
C THR A 497 -12.75 -16.01 10.02
N PRO A 498 -11.64 -15.46 10.54
CA PRO A 498 -11.13 -14.17 10.11
C PRO A 498 -10.89 -14.07 8.60
N ILE A 499 -11.31 -12.96 7.99
CA ILE A 499 -11.05 -12.67 6.58
C ILE A 499 -9.55 -12.42 6.38
N ARG A 500 -8.99 -13.03 5.34
CA ARG A 500 -7.59 -12.85 4.96
C ARG A 500 -7.46 -11.84 3.84
N ARG A 501 -6.40 -11.03 3.92
CA ARG A 501 -5.91 -10.19 2.83
C ARG A 501 -4.69 -10.85 2.20
N GLU A 502 -4.75 -11.14 0.91
CA GLU A 502 -3.64 -11.61 0.10
C GLU A 502 -3.20 -10.55 -0.90
N ALA A 503 -1.90 -10.48 -1.18
CA ALA A 503 -1.39 -9.70 -2.30
C ALA A 503 -1.88 -10.33 -3.61
N PHE A 504 -2.40 -9.51 -4.52
CA PHE A 504 -2.94 -9.96 -5.80
C PHE A 504 -2.62 -8.93 -6.88
N MET A 505 -1.64 -9.23 -7.74
CA MET A 505 -1.09 -8.24 -8.68
C MET A 505 -0.66 -6.97 -7.92
N ASN A 506 -0.95 -5.79 -8.44
CA ASN A 506 -0.71 -4.50 -7.76
C ASN A 506 -1.94 -4.08 -6.91
N ARG A 507 -2.70 -5.06 -6.38
CA ARG A 507 -3.96 -4.87 -5.65
C ARG A 507 -4.03 -5.84 -4.46
N SER A 508 -5.09 -5.70 -3.67
CA SER A 508 -5.39 -6.62 -2.56
C SER A 508 -6.53 -7.56 -2.91
N SER A 509 -6.53 -8.76 -2.35
CA SER A 509 -7.63 -9.72 -2.43
C SER A 509 -8.09 -10.14 -1.05
N TYR A 510 -9.37 -9.96 -0.76
CA TYR A 510 -9.99 -10.32 0.51
C TYR A 510 -10.83 -11.58 0.35
N SER A 511 -10.57 -12.59 1.19
CA SER A 511 -11.34 -13.84 1.14
C SER A 511 -11.42 -14.53 2.50
N CYS A 512 -12.50 -15.30 2.71
CA CYS A 512 -12.64 -16.16 3.86
C CYS A 512 -11.97 -17.52 3.59
N PRO A 513 -10.91 -17.92 4.31
CA PRO A 513 -10.18 -19.16 4.02
C PRO A 513 -11.01 -20.43 4.23
N ARG A 514 -12.10 -20.34 5.02
CA ARG A 514 -13.03 -21.47 5.25
C ARG A 514 -14.15 -21.52 4.21
N CYS A 515 -14.76 -20.38 3.87
CA CYS A 515 -15.87 -20.34 2.89
C CYS A 515 -15.38 -20.38 1.44
N GLN A 516 -14.15 -19.95 1.19
CA GLN A 516 -13.50 -19.90 -0.12
C GLN A 516 -12.19 -20.71 -0.06
N PRO A 517 -12.26 -22.05 -0.03
CA PRO A 517 -11.06 -22.87 0.09
C PRO A 517 -10.12 -22.69 -1.11
N ARG A 518 -8.82 -22.54 -0.84
CA ARG A 518 -7.80 -22.38 -1.88
C ARG A 518 -7.81 -23.60 -2.82
N PRO A 519 -7.80 -23.41 -4.15
CA PRO A 519 -7.75 -24.52 -5.08
C PRO A 519 -6.42 -25.28 -4.93
N ARG A 520 -6.46 -26.60 -5.15
CA ARG A 520 -5.24 -27.41 -5.19
C ARG A 520 -4.37 -26.94 -6.36
N PRO A 521 -3.04 -26.84 -6.19
CA PRO A 521 -2.15 -26.52 -7.30
C PRO A 521 -2.33 -27.53 -8.42
N ARG A 522 -2.27 -27.07 -9.67
CA ARG A 522 -2.22 -27.98 -10.83
C ARG A 522 -1.00 -28.87 -10.65
N ARG A 523 -1.18 -30.20 -10.72
CA ARG A 523 -0.04 -31.09 -10.91
C ARG A 523 0.61 -30.71 -12.25
N PRO A 524 1.93 -30.54 -12.29
CA PRO A 524 2.64 -30.16 -13.51
C PRO A 524 2.39 -31.15 -14.65
#